data_AF-A0A1J3I980-F1
#
_entry.id   AF-A0A1J3I980-F1
#
_cell.length_a   1.000
_cell.length_b   1.000
_cell.length_c   1.000
_cell.angle_alpha   90.00
_cell.angle_beta   90.00
_cell.angle_gamma   90.00
#
_symmetry.space_group_name_H-M   'P 1'
#
loop_
_entity.id
_entity.type
_entity.pdbx_description
1 polymer ?
#
loop_
_entity_poly.entity_id
_entity_poly.type
_entity_poly.pdbx_seq_one_letter_code
_entity_poly.pdbx_strand_id
1 'polypeptide(L)'
;DIQLLRTLAGQPRWFGPGSRIIVTTKDRQLLKCHKIDNVYEVKFPSRELALQMLSRSAFGLDSPPDGFAELAVEVAELAGNLPLGLNIIGSSLGGMDKEEWMEMMPRFRYSLDR
;
A
#
# COMPACT_ATOMS: atom_id res chain seq x y z
N ASP A 1 11.90 -7.10 -18.93
CA ASP A 1 12.19 -5.84 -18.20
C ASP A 1 13.57 -5.25 -18.42
N ILE A 2 14.66 -6.02 -18.34
CA ILE A 2 16.02 -5.48 -18.54
C ILE A 2 16.17 -4.76 -19.90
N GLN A 3 15.67 -5.38 -20.97
CA GLN A 3 15.73 -4.78 -22.31
C GLN A 3 14.84 -3.54 -22.43
N LEU A 4 13.70 -3.50 -21.74
CA LEU A 4 12.80 -2.35 -21.74
C LEU A 4 13.48 -1.13 -21.10
N LEU A 5 14.11 -1.30 -19.94
CA LEU A 5 14.78 -0.19 -19.25
C LEU A 5 15.98 0.33 -20.07
N ARG A 6 16.74 -0.56 -20.74
CA ARG A 6 17.78 -0.15 -21.70
C ARG A 6 17.23 0.66 -22.87
N THR A 7 16.07 0.27 -23.40
CA THR A 7 15.43 0.96 -24.53
C THR A 7 14.85 2.32 -24.14
N LEU A 8 14.29 2.46 -22.94
CA LEU A 8 13.66 3.71 -22.48
C LEU A 8 14.65 4.70 -21.87
N ALA A 9 15.62 4.21 -21.10
CA ALA A 9 16.52 5.03 -20.30
C ALA A 9 17.94 4.44 -20.23
N GLY A 10 18.48 4.02 -21.39
CA GLY A 10 19.76 3.33 -21.45
C GLY A 10 20.99 4.18 -21.11
N GLN A 11 20.94 5.50 -21.32
CA GLN A 11 22.07 6.40 -21.07
C GLN A 11 21.62 7.78 -20.57
N PRO A 12 22.30 8.38 -19.56
CA PRO A 12 21.94 9.71 -19.04
C PRO A 12 21.97 10.82 -20.10
N ARG A 13 22.87 10.72 -21.09
CA ARG A 13 23.01 11.70 -22.17
C ARG A 13 21.80 11.78 -23.11
N TRP A 14 20.86 10.86 -23.02
CA TRP A 14 19.60 10.94 -23.76
C TRP A 14 18.68 12.03 -23.19
N PHE A 15 18.97 12.50 -21.98
CA PHE A 15 18.16 13.47 -21.26
C PHE A 15 18.96 14.76 -21.04
N GLY A 16 18.24 15.90 -21.02
CA GLY A 16 18.86 17.20 -20.82
C GLY A 16 19.36 17.42 -19.39
N PRO A 17 20.17 18.46 -19.15
CA PRO A 17 20.57 18.86 -17.80
C PRO A 17 19.35 19.11 -16.91
N GLY A 18 19.40 18.62 -15.66
CA GLY A 18 18.32 18.77 -14.68
C GLY A 18 17.21 17.71 -14.76
N SER A 19 17.20 16.84 -15.78
CA SER A 19 16.25 15.73 -15.86
C SER A 19 16.41 14.73 -14.70
N ARG A 20 15.28 14.18 -14.24
CA ARG A 20 15.22 13.14 -13.21
C ARG A 20 14.37 11.98 -13.71
N ILE A 21 14.88 10.76 -13.57
CA ILE A 21 14.21 9.53 -13.99
C ILE A 21 13.94 8.71 -12.74
N ILE A 22 12.69 8.29 -12.53
CA ILE A 22 12.28 7.45 -11.40
C ILE A 22 11.86 6.10 -11.97
N VAL A 23 12.51 5.03 -11.51
CA VAL A 23 12.19 3.65 -11.89
C VAL A 23 11.60 2.94 -10.68
N THR A 24 10.37 2.46 -10.81
CA THR A 24 9.71 1.63 -9.79
C THR A 24 9.69 0.18 -10.23
N THR A 25 10.18 -0.73 -9.39
CA THR A 25 10.17 -2.17 -9.69
C THR A 25 10.08 -2.97 -8.39
N LYS A 26 9.54 -4.19 -8.47
CA LYS A 26 9.60 -5.20 -7.40
C LYS A 26 10.90 -6.02 -7.46
N ASP A 27 11.61 -5.99 -8.60
CA ASP A 27 12.87 -6.72 -8.81
C ASP A 27 14.10 -5.83 -8.53
N ARG A 28 14.75 -6.08 -7.40
CA ARG A 28 15.96 -5.34 -7.00
C ARG A 28 17.17 -5.67 -7.89
N GLN A 29 17.22 -6.83 -8.53
CA GLN A 29 18.33 -7.21 -9.41
C GLN A 29 18.33 -6.36 -10.69
N LEU A 30 17.14 -6.02 -11.21
CA LEU A 30 16.99 -5.12 -12.35
C LEU A 30 17.72 -3.78 -12.14
N LEU A 31 17.59 -3.19 -10.95
CA LEU A 31 18.25 -1.93 -10.59
C LEU A 31 19.78 -2.09 -10.56
N LYS A 32 20.28 -3.19 -9.96
CA LYS A 32 21.71 -3.52 -9.91
C LYS A 32 22.31 -3.72 -11.30
N CYS A 33 21.61 -4.44 -12.18
CA CYS A 33 22.06 -4.68 -13.56
C CYS A 33 22.22 -3.40 -14.38
N HIS A 34 21.48 -2.33 -14.03
CA HIS A 34 21.56 -1.02 -14.70
C HIS A 34 22.44 -0.01 -13.95
N LYS A 35 23.14 -0.44 -12.88
CA LYS A 35 24.01 0.43 -12.08
C LYS A 35 23.25 1.66 -11.53
N ILE A 36 21.99 1.44 -11.10
CA ILE A 36 21.20 2.46 -10.42
C ILE A 36 21.53 2.37 -8.93
N ASP A 37 22.30 3.34 -8.43
CA ASP A 37 22.81 3.33 -7.06
C ASP A 37 21.86 4.02 -6.06
N ASN A 38 21.09 5.01 -6.51
CA ASN A 38 20.12 5.74 -5.69
C ASN A 38 18.81 4.96 -5.58
N VAL A 39 18.78 3.97 -4.69
CA VAL A 39 17.61 3.08 -4.49
C VAL A 39 16.88 3.45 -3.21
N TYR A 40 15.59 3.76 -3.32
CA TYR A 40 14.68 3.89 -2.19
C TYR A 40 13.79 2.64 -2.08
N GLU A 41 13.87 1.95 -0.95
CA GLU A 41 13.00 0.81 -0.67
C GLU A 41 11.73 1.30 0.02
N VAL A 42 10.59 1.20 -0.67
CA VAL A 42 9.28 1.57 -0.12
C VAL A 42 8.93 0.61 1.01
N LYS A 43 8.80 1.14 2.22
CA LYS A 43 8.39 0.38 3.41
C LYS A 43 6.87 0.36 3.54
N PHE A 44 6.37 -0.61 4.29
CA PHE A 44 4.96 -0.61 4.72
C PHE A 44 4.67 0.63 5.59
N PRO A 45 3.43 1.15 5.57
CA PRO A 45 3.00 2.19 6.49
C PRO A 45 3.20 1.74 7.95
N SER A 46 3.45 2.71 8.84
CA SER A 46 3.39 2.46 10.28
C SER A 46 1.97 2.03 10.68
N ARG A 47 1.82 1.40 11.86
CA ARG A 47 0.50 1.00 12.38
C ARG A 47 -0.46 2.19 12.45
N GLU A 48 0.03 3.35 12.88
CA GLU A 48 -0.76 4.59 12.95
C GLU A 48 -1.20 5.05 11.56
N LEU A 49 -0.29 5.03 10.58
CA LEU A 49 -0.61 5.42 9.22
C LEU A 49 -1.55 4.41 8.55
N ALA A 50 -1.38 3.11 8.82
CA ALA A 50 -2.27 2.07 8.33
C ALA A 50 -3.69 2.23 8.85
N LEU A 51 -3.84 2.53 10.15
CA LEU A 51 -5.13 2.84 10.76
C LEU A 51 -5.75 4.08 10.10
N GLN A 52 -4.99 5.16 9.94
CA GLN A 52 -5.47 6.37 9.27
C GLN A 52 -5.90 6.09 7.81
N MET A 53 -5.15 5.27 7.08
CA MET A 53 -5.50 4.88 5.71
C MET A 53 -6.80 4.07 5.65
N LEU A 54 -6.97 3.11 6.56
CA LEU A 54 -8.21 2.35 6.70
C LEU A 54 -9.38 3.29 7.04
N SER A 55 -9.19 4.18 8.01
CA SER A 55 -10.23 5.12 8.45
C SER A 55 -10.67 6.06 7.33
N ARG A 56 -9.74 6.54 6.50
CA ARG A 56 -10.07 7.36 5.33
C ARG A 56 -10.87 6.58 4.30
N SER A 57 -10.52 5.31 4.08
CA SER A 57 -11.22 4.45 3.13
C SER A 57 -12.64 4.10 3.60
N ALA A 58 -12.80 3.77 4.89
CA ALA A 58 -14.08 3.32 5.44
C ALA A 58 -15.03 4.46 5.85
N PHE A 59 -14.49 5.54 6.41
CA PHE A 59 -15.27 6.60 7.03
C PHE A 59 -15.08 7.97 6.38
N GLY A 60 -14.08 8.14 5.50
CA GLY A 60 -13.68 9.46 4.99
C GLY A 60 -13.01 10.35 6.05
N LEU A 61 -12.58 9.77 7.19
CA LEU A 61 -11.99 10.48 8.33
C LEU A 61 -10.56 10.01 8.59
N ASP A 62 -9.75 10.85 9.24
CA ASP A 62 -8.37 10.50 9.64
C ASP A 62 -8.30 9.48 10.78
N SER A 63 -9.40 9.28 11.50
CA SER A 63 -9.51 8.35 12.61
C SER A 63 -10.87 7.65 12.58
N PRO A 64 -10.98 6.44 13.16
CA PRO A 64 -12.27 5.77 13.26
C PRO A 64 -13.21 6.56 14.20
N PRO A 65 -14.53 6.57 13.95
CA PRO A 65 -15.50 7.13 14.89
C PRO A 65 -15.49 6.41 16.24
N ASP A 66 -16.05 7.07 17.25
CA ASP A 66 -16.22 6.47 18.58
C ASP A 66 -16.96 5.13 18.49
N GLY A 67 -16.43 4.12 19.18
CA GLY A 67 -16.96 2.76 19.15
C GLY A 67 -16.42 1.86 18.03
N PHE A 68 -15.72 2.41 17.03
CA PHE A 68 -15.05 1.63 15.97
C PHE A 68 -13.55 1.45 16.18
N ALA A 69 -12.94 2.15 17.13
CA ALA A 69 -11.48 2.20 17.29
C ALA A 69 -10.81 0.82 17.39
N GLU A 70 -11.29 -0.05 18.29
CA GLU A 70 -10.74 -1.40 18.47
C GLU A 70 -10.89 -2.26 17.21
N LEU A 71 -12.06 -2.19 16.57
CA LEU A 71 -12.37 -2.98 15.39
C LEU A 71 -11.57 -2.51 14.17
N ALA A 72 -11.40 -1.21 14.00
CA ALA A 72 -10.55 -0.63 12.95
C ALA A 72 -9.07 -1.01 13.13
N VAL A 73 -8.57 -1.06 14.37
CA VAL A 73 -7.22 -1.55 14.65
C VAL A 73 -7.08 -3.02 14.25
N GLU A 74 -8.04 -3.87 14.63
CA GLU A 74 -8.02 -5.29 14.29
C GLU A 74 -8.05 -5.51 12.76
N VAL A 75 -8.92 -4.80 12.05
CA VAL A 75 -9.01 -4.85 10.59
C VAL A 75 -7.70 -4.38 9.93
N ALA A 76 -7.10 -3.30 10.42
CA ALA A 76 -5.83 -2.79 9.89
C ALA A 76 -4.69 -3.79 10.06
N GLU A 77 -4.67 -4.49 11.20
CA GLU A 77 -3.70 -5.56 11.48
C GLU A 77 -3.92 -6.78 10.58
N LEU A 78 -5.17 -7.19 10.38
CA LEU A 78 -5.52 -8.27 9.45
C LEU A 78 -5.06 -7.93 8.02
N ALA A 79 -5.24 -6.69 7.57
CA ALA A 79 -4.80 -6.24 6.26
C ALA A 79 -3.26 -6.23 6.07
N GLY A 80 -2.49 -6.56 7.11
CA GLY A 80 -1.04 -6.72 7.04
C GLY A 80 -0.29 -5.43 6.71
N ASN A 81 -0.88 -4.28 7.02
CA ASN A 81 -0.38 -2.95 6.63
C ASN A 81 -0.17 -2.78 5.12
N LEU A 82 -0.73 -3.64 4.26
CA LEU A 82 -0.65 -3.48 2.81
C LEU A 82 -1.54 -2.31 2.38
N PRO A 83 -0.99 -1.22 1.80
CA PRO A 83 -1.79 -0.05 1.39
C PRO A 83 -3.02 -0.40 0.55
N LEU A 84 -2.87 -1.34 -0.38
CA LEU A 84 -3.97 -1.80 -1.24
C LEU A 84 -5.00 -2.61 -0.45
N GLY A 85 -4.56 -3.49 0.46
CA GLY A 85 -5.46 -4.29 1.30
C GLY A 85 -6.29 -3.41 2.23
N LEU A 86 -5.65 -2.44 2.90
CA LEU A 86 -6.32 -1.45 3.74
C LEU A 86 -7.40 -0.68 2.98
N ASN A 87 -7.11 -0.28 1.75
CA ASN A 87 -8.06 0.48 0.93
C ASN A 87 -9.26 -0.40 0.53
N ILE A 88 -9.01 -1.61 0.00
CA ILE A 88 -10.07 -2.54 -0.41
C ILE A 88 -10.99 -2.90 0.76
N ILE A 89 -10.41 -3.26 1.90
CA ILE A 89 -11.18 -3.65 3.09
C ILE A 89 -11.92 -2.45 3.68
N GLY A 90 -11.27 -1.28 3.77
CA GLY A 90 -11.96 -0.08 4.25
C GLY A 90 -13.16 0.30 3.36
N SER A 91 -12.98 0.26 2.04
CA SER A 91 -14.05 0.59 1.09
C SER A 91 -15.20 -0.42 1.13
N SER A 92 -14.93 -1.71 1.38
CA SER A 92 -15.98 -2.72 1.50
C SER A 92 -16.79 -2.60 2.78
N LEU A 93 -16.20 -2.01 3.82
CA LEU A 93 -16.81 -1.74 5.12
C LEU A 93 -17.50 -0.37 5.20
N GLY A 94 -17.33 0.47 4.18
CA GLY A 94 -17.88 1.83 4.16
C GLY A 94 -19.41 1.83 4.21
N GLY A 95 -19.96 2.61 5.13
CA GLY A 95 -21.41 2.75 5.33
C GLY A 95 -22.08 1.63 6.14
N MET A 96 -21.32 0.59 6.53
CA MET A 96 -21.82 -0.47 7.41
C MET A 96 -21.79 -0.05 8.88
N ASP A 97 -22.69 -0.62 9.66
CA ASP A 97 -22.68 -0.49 11.11
C ASP A 97 -21.67 -1.45 11.79
N LYS A 98 -21.58 -1.38 13.12
CA LYS A 98 -20.56 -2.11 13.87
C LYS A 98 -20.83 -3.61 13.87
N GLU A 99 -22.09 -4.02 13.95
CA GLU A 99 -22.52 -5.41 13.93
C GLU A 99 -22.22 -6.04 12.57
N GLU A 100 -22.49 -5.32 11.48
CA GLU A 100 -22.15 -5.72 10.11
C GLU A 100 -20.64 -5.89 9.91
N TRP A 101 -19.81 -5.00 10.46
CA TRP A 101 -18.36 -5.17 10.43
C TRP A 101 -17.94 -6.47 11.12
N MET A 102 -18.48 -6.77 12.30
CA MET A 102 -18.14 -8.00 13.03
C MET A 102 -18.53 -9.26 12.26
N GLU A 103 -19.67 -9.24 11.54
CA GLU A 103 -20.09 -10.36 10.70
C GLU A 103 -19.15 -10.59 9.51
N MET A 104 -18.51 -9.52 9.01
CA MET A 104 -17.56 -9.58 7.91
C MET A 104 -16.16 -10.06 8.33
N MET A 105 -15.78 -9.91 9.60
CA MET A 105 -14.45 -10.26 10.12
C MET A 105 -14.01 -11.72 9.82
N PRO A 106 -14.85 -12.76 10.01
CA PRO A 106 -14.48 -14.13 9.65
C PRO A 106 -14.10 -14.31 8.18
N ARG A 107 -14.76 -13.56 7.27
CA ARG A 107 -14.48 -13.64 5.82
C ARG A 107 -13.10 -13.07 5.51
N PHE A 108 -12.74 -11.95 6.14
CA PHE A 108 -11.42 -11.36 5.98
C PHE A 108 -10.33 -12.28 6.49
N ARG A 109 -10.50 -12.86 7.69
CA ARG A 109 -9.54 -13.82 8.25
C ARG A 109 -9.32 -15.02 7.32
N TYR A 110 -10.40 -15.66 6.85
CA TYR A 110 -10.30 -16.80 5.94
C TYR A 110 -9.61 -16.48 4.60
N SER A 111 -9.88 -15.30 4.04
CA SER A 111 -9.30 -14.90 2.74
C SER A 111 -7.83 -14.48 2.82
N LEU A 112 -7.34 -14.09 3.99
CA LEU A 112 -5.98 -13.61 4.22
C LEU A 112 -5.04 -14.69 4.77
N ASP A 113 -5.58 -15.81 5.28
CA ASP A 113 -4.82 -17.01 5.68
C ASP A 113 -4.35 -17.88 4.50
N ARG A 114 -4.61 -17.46 3.25
CA ARG A 114 -4.28 -18.17 2.00
C ARG A 114 -3.15 -17.48 1.24
#